data_AF-A0A973KRZ6-F1
#
_entry.id   AF-A0A973KRZ6-F1
#
_cell.length_a   1.000
_cell.length_b   1.000
_cell.length_c   1.000
_cell.angle_alpha   90.00
_cell.angle_beta   90.00
_cell.angle_gamma   90.00
#
_symmetry.space_group_name_H-M   'P 1'
#
loop_
_entity.id
_entity.type
_entity.pdbx_description
1 polymer ?
#
loop_
_entity_poly.entity_id
_entity_poly.type
_entity_poly.pdbx_seq_one_letter_code
_entity_poly.pdbx_strand_id
1 'polypeptide(L)'
;MKYIDEFNDPDLARRLLDEIHATATRPWALMEVCGGQTHSIIRHGIDQLLPEQVELIHGPGCPVCVTPLEVIDKALEIAARPGVIFCSFGDMLRVPGTDRDLFRVKGKGGDVRVVYSPLDALELARRNPDREVVFFAIGFETTAPANAMAVHQARRLGLSNFSLLVSHVRVPPAIEAIMTAPACRVQGFLAAGHVCSVMGTAEYPELAERFRVPLVVTGFEPLDILEGIRRAVRQLERGEHRVENAYPRAVREDGNPAAVRMIEEVFEVTDRNWRGIGPIPLSGWRLTEAFRAFDAEHRFDVT
;
A
#
# COMPACT_ATOMS: atom_id res chain seq x y z
N MET A 1 11.80 -8.65 22.50
CA MET A 1 11.72 -7.40 21.73
C MET A 1 11.91 -6.26 22.69
N LYS A 2 13.04 -5.55 22.61
CA LYS A 2 13.45 -4.54 23.62
C LYS A 2 12.88 -3.13 23.37
N TYR A 3 11.90 -3.00 22.46
CA TYR A 3 11.47 -1.72 21.90
C TYR A 3 9.95 -1.46 22.00
N ILE A 4 9.08 -2.46 22.21
CA ILE A 4 7.62 -2.22 22.26
C ILE A 4 7.23 -1.37 23.48
N ASP A 5 7.87 -1.61 24.63
CA ASP A 5 7.51 -0.94 25.88
C ASP A 5 7.89 0.55 25.86
N GLU A 6 8.97 0.94 25.18
CA GLU A 6 9.40 2.34 25.05
C GLU A 6 8.47 3.15 24.13
N PHE A 7 7.89 2.53 23.08
CA PHE A 7 6.94 3.19 22.18
C PHE A 7 5.49 3.19 22.67
N ASN A 8 5.25 2.65 23.87
CA ASN A 8 3.98 2.73 24.60
C ASN A 8 4.12 3.52 25.92
N ASP A 9 5.22 4.27 26.09
CA ASP A 9 5.45 5.11 27.26
C ASP A 9 4.40 6.24 27.34
N PRO A 10 3.50 6.20 28.34
CA PRO A 10 2.43 7.20 28.48
C PRO A 10 2.96 8.61 28.80
N ASP A 11 4.11 8.72 29.46
CA ASP A 11 4.70 10.01 29.84
C ASP A 11 5.36 10.70 28.63
N LEU A 12 5.94 9.91 27.73
CA LEU A 12 6.41 10.43 26.43
C LEU A 12 5.23 10.82 25.54
N ALA A 13 4.18 9.99 25.48
CA ALA A 13 2.98 10.29 24.69
C ALA A 13 2.33 11.61 25.15
N ARG A 14 2.20 11.80 26.47
CA ARG A 14 1.67 13.03 27.05
C ARG A 14 2.50 14.25 26.68
N ARG A 15 3.84 14.16 26.78
CA ARG A 15 4.73 15.26 26.39
C ARG A 15 4.58 15.63 24.91
N LEU A 16 4.48 14.64 24.01
CA LEU A 16 4.25 14.92 22.59
C LEU A 16 2.90 15.59 22.35
N LEU A 17 1.84 15.15 23.02
CA LEU A 17 0.51 15.77 22.97
C LEU A 17 0.54 17.21 23.48
N ASP A 18 1.19 17.46 24.63
CA ASP A 18 1.35 18.81 25.19
C ASP A 18 2.09 19.73 24.21
N GLU A 19 3.13 19.23 23.54
CA GLU A 19 3.84 19.98 22.50
C GLU A 19 2.96 20.26 21.27
N ILE A 20 2.13 19.31 20.84
CA ILE A 20 1.18 19.51 19.74
C ILE A 20 0.15 20.57 20.13
N HIS A 21 -0.44 20.48 21.32
CA HIS A 21 -1.41 21.43 21.86
C HIS A 21 -0.82 22.84 21.95
N ALA A 22 0.41 22.98 22.42
CA ALA A 22 1.08 24.28 22.51
C ALA A 22 1.48 24.86 21.13
N THR A 23 1.65 24.02 20.12
CA THR A 23 2.12 24.44 18.79
C THR A 23 0.97 24.79 17.85
N ALA A 24 -0.13 24.04 17.88
CA ALA A 24 -1.25 24.22 16.95
C ALA A 24 -2.05 25.49 17.27
N THR A 25 -1.81 26.56 16.51
CA THR A 25 -2.50 27.85 16.66
C THR A 25 -3.63 28.06 15.64
N ARG A 26 -3.71 27.20 14.60
CA ARG A 26 -4.69 27.29 13.50
C ARG A 26 -5.21 25.91 13.12
N PRO A 27 -6.38 25.82 12.46
CA PRO A 27 -6.87 24.57 11.90
C PRO A 27 -5.91 23.97 10.87
N TRP A 28 -5.56 22.71 11.06
CA TRP A 28 -4.68 21.91 10.21
C TRP A 28 -5.33 20.55 9.93
N ALA A 29 -5.46 20.21 8.66
CA ALA A 29 -5.91 18.90 8.22
C ALA A 29 -4.72 18.05 7.72
N LEU A 30 -4.39 17.00 8.45
CA LEU A 30 -3.34 16.05 8.08
C LEU A 30 -3.97 14.77 7.54
N MET A 31 -3.36 14.17 6.52
CA MET A 31 -3.81 12.89 5.97
C MET A 31 -2.74 11.81 6.12
N GLU A 32 -3.11 10.66 6.67
CA GLU A 32 -2.32 9.44 6.52
C GLU A 32 -2.77 8.65 5.28
N VAL A 33 -1.84 7.95 4.65
CA VAL A 33 -2.11 7.13 3.45
C VAL A 33 -1.66 5.69 3.69
N CYS A 34 -1.97 5.13 4.87
CA CYS A 34 -1.63 3.77 5.25
C CYS A 34 -2.63 3.19 6.26
N GLY A 35 -3.31 2.10 5.88
CA GLY A 35 -4.28 1.41 6.74
C GLY A 35 -3.72 0.95 8.09
N GLY A 36 -2.42 0.67 8.18
CA GLY A 36 -1.75 0.37 9.45
C GLY A 36 -1.68 1.59 10.38
N GLN A 37 -1.44 2.78 9.83
CA GLN A 37 -1.47 4.04 10.58
C GLN A 37 -2.92 4.38 10.96
N THR A 38 -3.89 4.24 10.06
CA THR A 38 -5.33 4.34 10.37
C THR A 38 -5.69 3.45 11.56
N HIS A 39 -5.30 2.17 11.51
CA HIS A 39 -5.60 1.21 12.56
C HIS A 39 -5.03 1.64 13.90
N SER A 40 -3.77 2.10 13.93
CA SER A 40 -3.12 2.55 15.15
C SER A 40 -3.76 3.82 15.72
N ILE A 41 -4.04 4.82 14.88
CA ILE A 41 -4.73 6.05 15.27
C ILE A 41 -6.05 5.72 15.97
N ILE A 42 -6.90 4.91 15.34
CA ILE A 42 -8.23 4.57 15.87
C ILE A 42 -8.13 3.67 17.10
N ARG A 43 -7.26 2.65 17.07
CA ARG A 43 -7.10 1.71 18.19
C ARG A 43 -6.66 2.40 19.47
N HIS A 44 -5.81 3.42 19.35
CA HIS A 44 -5.26 4.16 20.47
C HIS A 44 -5.98 5.50 20.74
N GLY A 45 -7.01 5.83 19.95
CA GLY A 45 -7.78 7.07 20.08
C GLY A 45 -6.94 8.33 19.90
N ILE A 46 -5.89 8.29 19.08
CA ILE A 46 -4.97 9.43 18.89
C ILE A 46 -5.73 10.65 18.37
N ASP A 47 -6.66 10.42 17.43
CA ASP A 47 -7.56 11.44 16.87
C ASP A 47 -8.39 12.16 17.95
N GLN A 48 -8.76 11.48 19.02
CA GLN A 48 -9.53 12.05 20.14
C GLN A 48 -8.67 12.80 21.17
N LEU A 49 -7.35 12.57 21.17
CA LEU A 49 -6.41 13.19 22.10
C LEU A 49 -5.78 14.47 21.53
N LEU A 50 -5.85 14.66 20.22
CA LEU A 50 -5.36 15.84 19.53
C LEU A 50 -6.19 17.10 19.88
N PRO A 51 -5.60 18.30 19.77
CA PRO A 51 -6.34 19.53 19.98
C PRO A 51 -7.34 19.72 18.81
N GLU A 52 -8.45 20.43 19.04
CA GLU A 52 -9.51 20.64 18.03
C GLU A 52 -9.02 21.27 16.71
N GLN A 53 -7.86 21.93 16.76
CA GLN A 53 -7.18 22.52 15.62
C GLN A 53 -6.57 21.48 14.67
N VAL A 54 -6.29 20.25 15.12
CA VAL A 54 -5.62 19.24 14.30
C VAL A 54 -6.60 18.13 13.96
N GLU A 55 -6.98 18.07 12.69
CA GLU A 55 -7.84 17.03 12.14
C GLU A 55 -7.01 15.97 11.41
N LEU A 56 -7.35 14.70 11.63
CA LEU A 56 -6.81 13.58 10.88
C LEU A 56 -7.82 13.10 9.83
N ILE A 57 -7.41 13.10 8.56
CA ILE A 57 -8.14 12.55 7.44
C ILE A 57 -7.55 11.19 7.08
N HIS A 58 -8.42 10.18 6.93
CA HIS A 58 -8.00 8.84 6.51
C HIS A 58 -7.99 8.74 4.98
N GLY A 59 -6.80 8.65 4.40
CA GLY A 59 -6.59 8.55 2.96
C GLY A 59 -6.81 7.13 2.42
N PRO A 60 -6.59 6.92 1.11
CA PRO A 60 -6.76 5.63 0.45
C PRO A 60 -5.60 4.65 0.74
N GLY A 61 -5.32 4.41 2.03
CA GLY A 61 -4.20 3.59 2.52
C GLY A 61 -4.46 2.07 2.57
N CYS A 62 -5.53 1.58 1.95
CA CYS A 62 -5.92 0.17 1.95
C CYS A 62 -5.89 -0.38 0.51
N PRO A 63 -4.89 -1.20 0.13
CA PRO A 63 -4.76 -1.67 -1.26
C PRO A 63 -5.93 -2.57 -1.69
N VAL A 64 -6.47 -3.36 -0.74
CA VAL A 64 -7.69 -4.17 -0.91
C VAL A 64 -8.88 -3.30 -1.30
N CYS A 65 -9.07 -2.19 -0.59
CA CYS A 65 -10.23 -1.32 -0.72
C CYS A 65 -10.22 -0.54 -2.04
N VAL A 66 -9.03 -0.20 -2.54
CA VAL A 66 -8.84 0.56 -3.78
C VAL A 66 -8.65 -0.33 -5.01
N THR A 67 -8.64 -1.67 -4.84
CA THR A 67 -8.49 -2.61 -5.95
C THR A 67 -9.65 -2.40 -6.97
N PRO A 68 -9.34 -2.10 -8.24
CA PRO A 68 -10.36 -1.83 -9.26
C PRO A 68 -11.38 -2.95 -9.43
N LEU A 69 -12.63 -2.58 -9.70
CA LEU A 69 -13.74 -3.53 -9.86
C LEU A 69 -13.47 -4.50 -11.02
N GLU A 70 -12.98 -3.98 -12.14
CA GLU A 70 -12.65 -4.74 -13.33
C GLU A 70 -11.58 -5.81 -13.06
N VAL A 71 -10.60 -5.54 -12.20
CA VAL A 71 -9.57 -6.54 -11.86
C VAL A 71 -10.12 -7.60 -10.90
N ILE A 72 -11.04 -7.24 -10.01
CA ILE A 72 -11.76 -8.21 -9.19
C ILE A 72 -12.59 -9.12 -10.09
N ASP A 73 -13.30 -8.59 -11.09
CA ASP A 73 -14.09 -9.40 -12.00
C ASP A 73 -13.21 -10.36 -12.84
N LYS A 74 -12.05 -9.90 -13.32
CA LYS A 74 -11.02 -10.77 -13.93
C LYS A 74 -10.58 -11.89 -12.98
N ALA A 75 -10.31 -11.56 -11.71
CA ALA A 75 -9.95 -12.54 -10.70
C ALA A 75 -11.04 -13.61 -10.51
N LEU A 76 -12.31 -13.19 -10.47
CA LEU A 76 -13.45 -14.08 -10.31
C LEU A 76 -13.67 -14.98 -11.53
N GLU A 77 -13.42 -14.46 -12.73
CA GLU A 77 -13.48 -15.24 -13.97
C GLU A 77 -12.39 -16.32 -13.97
N ILE A 78 -11.13 -15.94 -13.73
CA ILE A 78 -10.00 -16.87 -13.68
C ILE A 78 -10.22 -17.93 -12.60
N ALA A 79 -10.63 -17.52 -11.39
CA ALA A 79 -10.85 -18.42 -10.26
C ALA A 79 -11.98 -19.45 -10.50
N ALA A 80 -12.90 -19.17 -11.41
CA ALA A 80 -13.99 -20.08 -11.76
C ALA A 80 -13.60 -21.10 -12.84
N ARG A 81 -12.44 -20.97 -13.49
CA ARG A 81 -12.03 -21.86 -14.58
C ARG A 81 -11.58 -23.23 -14.04
N PRO A 82 -12.02 -24.34 -14.67
CA PRO A 82 -11.50 -25.68 -14.33
C PRO A 82 -9.98 -25.74 -14.49
N GLY A 83 -9.30 -26.51 -13.63
CA GLY A 83 -7.85 -26.66 -13.71
C GLY A 83 -7.05 -25.53 -13.04
N VAL A 84 -7.69 -24.43 -12.64
CA VAL A 84 -7.03 -23.32 -11.93
C VAL A 84 -6.99 -23.56 -10.42
N ILE A 85 -5.89 -23.13 -9.79
CA ILE A 85 -5.76 -22.89 -8.35
C ILE A 85 -5.55 -21.39 -8.17
N PHE A 86 -6.56 -20.69 -7.66
CA PHE A 86 -6.51 -19.25 -7.50
C PHE A 86 -6.12 -18.88 -6.07
N CYS A 87 -4.99 -18.20 -5.92
CA CYS A 87 -4.40 -17.84 -4.64
C CYS A 87 -4.60 -16.35 -4.36
N SER A 88 -5.04 -16.01 -3.16
CA SER A 88 -5.21 -14.62 -2.73
C SER A 88 -5.01 -14.47 -1.22
N PHE A 89 -4.85 -13.23 -0.76
CA PHE A 89 -4.89 -12.91 0.66
C PHE A 89 -6.31 -13.09 1.22
N GLY A 90 -6.41 -13.36 2.52
CA GLY A 90 -7.68 -13.73 3.16
C GLY A 90 -8.75 -12.63 3.14
N ASP A 91 -8.32 -11.37 3.23
CA ASP A 91 -9.17 -10.18 3.17
C ASP A 91 -9.84 -10.01 1.79
N MET A 92 -9.14 -10.36 0.72
CA MET A 92 -9.65 -10.28 -0.66
C MET A 92 -10.79 -11.26 -0.95
N LEU A 93 -10.96 -12.33 -0.17
CA LEU A 93 -11.96 -13.36 -0.48
C LEU A 93 -13.40 -12.84 -0.48
N ARG A 94 -13.68 -11.82 0.33
CA ARG A 94 -15.02 -11.25 0.52
C ARG A 94 -15.20 -9.89 -0.15
N VAL A 95 -14.22 -9.44 -0.93
CA VAL A 95 -14.34 -8.19 -1.66
C VAL A 95 -15.29 -8.44 -2.85
N PRO A 96 -16.40 -7.68 -2.94
CA PRO A 96 -17.38 -7.91 -4.00
C PRO A 96 -16.85 -7.40 -5.34
N GLY A 97 -16.92 -8.27 -6.35
CA GLY A 97 -16.95 -7.90 -7.76
C GLY A 97 -18.36 -7.45 -8.18
N THR A 98 -18.68 -7.54 -9.47
CA THR A 98 -19.99 -7.12 -10.01
C THR A 98 -21.13 -8.01 -9.51
N ASP A 99 -20.99 -9.34 -9.60
CA ASP A 99 -22.08 -10.28 -9.26
C ASP A 99 -21.77 -11.24 -8.08
N ARG A 100 -20.50 -11.34 -7.68
CA ARG A 100 -20.00 -12.34 -6.74
C ARG A 100 -18.65 -11.93 -6.14
N ASP A 101 -18.17 -12.74 -5.22
CA ASP A 101 -16.84 -12.65 -4.61
C ASP A 101 -16.10 -14.01 -4.71
N LEU A 102 -14.82 -14.02 -4.36
CA LEU A 102 -13.97 -15.22 -4.42
C LEU A 102 -14.46 -16.29 -3.44
N PHE A 103 -15.05 -15.89 -2.31
CA PHE A 103 -15.66 -16.80 -1.34
C PHE A 103 -16.83 -17.58 -1.95
N ARG A 104 -17.67 -16.94 -2.77
CA ARG A 104 -18.76 -17.57 -3.50
C ARG A 104 -18.25 -18.46 -4.63
N VAL A 105 -17.18 -18.08 -5.32
CA VAL A 105 -16.52 -18.96 -6.31
C VAL A 105 -16.02 -20.24 -5.64
N LYS A 106 -15.37 -20.12 -4.48
CA LYS A 106 -14.95 -21.26 -3.66
C LYS A 106 -16.12 -22.15 -3.26
N GLY A 107 -17.22 -21.56 -2.78
CA GLY A 107 -18.43 -22.30 -2.39
C GLY A 107 -19.12 -23.03 -3.54
N LYS A 108 -18.88 -22.62 -4.80
CA LYS A 108 -19.37 -23.28 -6.01
C LYS A 108 -18.40 -24.32 -6.59
N GLY A 109 -17.31 -24.64 -5.88
CA GLY A 109 -16.35 -25.67 -6.28
C GLY A 109 -15.08 -25.16 -6.97
N GLY A 110 -14.88 -23.84 -7.11
CA GLY A 110 -13.60 -23.28 -7.55
C GLY A 110 -12.50 -23.50 -6.50
N ASP A 111 -11.27 -23.81 -6.95
CA ASP A 111 -10.14 -24.02 -6.04
C ASP A 111 -9.49 -22.68 -5.67
N VAL A 112 -10.08 -22.00 -4.67
CA VAL A 112 -9.56 -20.74 -4.12
C VAL A 112 -8.84 -20.99 -2.80
N ARG A 113 -7.55 -20.63 -2.76
CA ARG A 113 -6.66 -20.85 -1.62
C ARG A 113 -6.22 -19.52 -1.01
N VAL A 114 -6.30 -19.46 0.32
CA VAL A 114 -5.74 -18.34 1.08
C VAL A 114 -4.25 -18.60 1.27
N VAL A 115 -3.42 -17.62 0.94
CA VAL A 115 -1.97 -17.64 1.15
C VAL A 115 -1.53 -16.41 1.92
N TYR A 116 -0.36 -16.48 2.56
CA TYR A 116 0.22 -15.35 3.31
C TYR A 116 1.37 -14.70 2.56
N SER A 117 1.90 -15.36 1.52
CA SER A 117 2.91 -14.80 0.64
C SER A 117 2.72 -15.27 -0.81
N PRO A 118 3.21 -14.50 -1.80
CA PRO A 118 3.26 -14.96 -3.19
C PRO A 118 4.17 -16.18 -3.38
N LEU A 119 5.12 -16.42 -2.48
CA LEU A 119 5.99 -17.62 -2.51
C LEU A 119 5.23 -18.90 -2.12
N ASP A 120 4.17 -18.79 -1.31
CA ASP A 120 3.30 -19.94 -1.03
C ASP A 120 2.57 -20.37 -2.31
N ALA A 121 2.10 -19.41 -3.11
CA ALA A 121 1.47 -19.68 -4.40
C ALA A 121 2.47 -20.27 -5.41
N LEU A 122 3.72 -19.79 -5.40
CA LEU A 122 4.80 -20.39 -6.20
C LEU A 122 5.05 -21.86 -5.81
N GLU A 123 5.07 -22.16 -4.51
CA GLU A 123 5.25 -23.53 -4.02
C GLU A 123 4.06 -24.42 -4.38
N LEU A 124 2.84 -23.87 -4.42
CA LEU A 124 1.67 -24.56 -4.95
C LEU A 124 1.84 -24.89 -6.44
N ALA A 125 2.36 -23.96 -7.25
CA ALA A 125 2.64 -24.21 -8.67
C ALA A 125 3.63 -25.37 -8.85
N ARG A 126 4.70 -25.40 -8.05
CA ARG A 126 5.70 -26.48 -8.06
C ARG A 126 5.12 -27.85 -7.70
N ARG A 127 4.15 -27.89 -6.80
CA ARG A 127 3.51 -29.14 -6.33
C ARG A 127 2.39 -29.65 -7.24
N ASN A 128 1.86 -28.80 -8.12
CA ASN A 128 0.71 -29.11 -8.98
C ASN A 128 1.04 -28.77 -10.44
N PRO A 129 2.00 -29.48 -11.07
CA PRO A 129 2.50 -29.14 -12.41
C PRO A 129 1.44 -29.26 -13.52
N ASP A 130 0.37 -30.00 -13.27
CA ASP A 130 -0.79 -30.22 -14.14
C ASP A 130 -1.90 -29.16 -13.97
N ARG A 131 -1.70 -28.19 -13.08
CA ARG A 131 -2.67 -27.15 -12.73
C ARG A 131 -2.08 -25.77 -12.97
N GLU A 132 -2.91 -24.85 -13.45
CA GLU A 132 -2.55 -23.44 -13.52
C GLU A 132 -2.69 -22.80 -12.14
N VAL A 133 -1.66 -22.14 -11.65
CA VAL A 133 -1.66 -21.46 -10.36
C VAL A 133 -1.52 -19.96 -10.57
N VAL A 134 -2.52 -19.23 -10.11
CA VAL A 134 -2.61 -17.79 -10.28
C VAL A 134 -2.56 -17.13 -8.91
N PHE A 135 -1.67 -16.17 -8.72
CA PHE A 135 -1.66 -15.33 -7.52
C PHE A 135 -2.24 -13.95 -7.81
N PHE A 136 -3.23 -13.54 -7.02
CA PHE A 136 -3.81 -12.20 -7.10
C PHE A 136 -2.90 -11.19 -6.39
N ALA A 137 -2.02 -10.57 -7.17
CA ALA A 137 -0.98 -9.68 -6.69
C ALA A 137 -1.50 -8.26 -6.46
N ILE A 138 -2.18 -8.07 -5.33
CA ILE A 138 -2.60 -6.76 -4.81
C ILE A 138 -1.54 -6.17 -3.87
N GLY A 139 -1.59 -4.85 -3.70
CA GLY A 139 -0.82 -4.17 -2.66
C GLY A 139 -0.16 -2.88 -3.11
N PHE A 140 0.49 -2.22 -2.16
CA PHE A 140 1.35 -1.07 -2.39
C PHE A 140 2.80 -1.51 -2.65
N GLU A 141 3.71 -0.54 -2.61
CA GLU A 141 5.15 -0.75 -2.77
C GLU A 141 5.75 -1.71 -1.73
N THR A 142 5.07 -1.89 -0.59
CA THR A 142 5.46 -2.85 0.45
C THR A 142 5.34 -4.31 0.03
N THR A 143 4.37 -4.66 -0.81
CA THR A 143 4.15 -6.04 -1.25
C THR A 143 4.82 -6.34 -2.59
N ALA A 144 5.12 -5.31 -3.39
CA ALA A 144 5.70 -5.46 -4.72
C ALA A 144 7.01 -6.28 -4.74
N PRO A 145 7.97 -6.13 -3.82
CA PRO A 145 9.22 -6.90 -3.86
C PRO A 145 9.01 -8.41 -3.77
N ALA A 146 8.11 -8.86 -2.88
CA ALA A 146 7.82 -10.29 -2.72
C ALA A 146 7.10 -10.85 -3.95
N ASN A 147 6.22 -10.06 -4.57
CA ASN A 147 5.55 -10.42 -5.82
C ASN A 147 6.53 -10.55 -6.98
N ALA A 148 7.41 -9.56 -7.14
CA ALA A 148 8.48 -9.59 -8.12
C ALA A 148 9.39 -10.82 -7.92
N MET A 149 9.78 -11.09 -6.67
CA MET A 149 10.60 -12.25 -6.34
C MET A 149 9.93 -13.58 -6.72
N ALA A 150 8.61 -13.71 -6.52
CA ALA A 150 7.89 -14.94 -6.85
C ALA A 150 7.92 -15.22 -8.37
N VAL A 151 7.67 -14.21 -9.20
CA VAL A 151 7.75 -14.36 -10.68
C VAL A 151 9.18 -14.54 -11.16
N HIS A 152 10.12 -13.80 -10.59
CA HIS A 152 11.54 -13.97 -10.90
C HIS A 152 12.00 -15.41 -10.59
N GLN A 153 11.60 -15.98 -9.44
CA GLN A 153 11.87 -17.37 -9.10
C GLN A 153 11.14 -18.35 -10.02
N ALA A 154 9.88 -18.09 -10.38
CA ALA A 154 9.14 -18.92 -11.32
C ALA A 154 9.89 -19.03 -12.67
N ARG A 155 10.38 -17.90 -13.21
CA ARG A 155 11.21 -17.87 -14.42
C ARG A 155 12.49 -18.67 -14.24
N ARG A 156 13.21 -18.45 -13.14
CA ARG A 156 14.48 -19.15 -12.85
C ARG A 156 14.31 -20.66 -12.74
N LEU A 157 13.17 -21.12 -12.22
CA LEU A 157 12.84 -22.54 -12.04
C LEU A 157 12.13 -23.15 -13.26
N GLY A 158 11.81 -22.36 -14.29
CA GLY A 158 11.07 -22.83 -15.47
C GLY A 158 9.62 -23.22 -15.18
N LEU A 159 8.98 -22.63 -14.16
CA LEU A 159 7.60 -22.93 -13.77
C LEU A 159 6.62 -22.20 -14.70
N SER A 160 6.20 -22.86 -15.78
CA SER A 160 5.29 -22.29 -16.78
C SER A 160 3.83 -22.28 -16.36
N ASN A 161 3.47 -22.88 -15.22
CA ASN A 161 2.10 -22.96 -14.71
C ASN A 161 1.82 -21.94 -13.59
N PHE A 162 2.73 -20.98 -13.37
CA PHE A 162 2.55 -19.90 -12.41
C PHE A 162 2.29 -18.57 -13.13
N SER A 163 1.36 -17.76 -12.61
CA SER A 163 1.11 -16.40 -13.13
C SER A 163 0.61 -15.45 -12.04
N LEU A 164 0.78 -14.15 -12.28
CA LEU A 164 0.26 -13.08 -11.44
C LEU A 164 -0.88 -12.36 -12.14
N LEU A 165 -1.98 -12.15 -11.43
CA LEU A 165 -2.94 -11.11 -11.76
C LEU A 165 -2.53 -9.84 -11.00
N VAL A 166 -1.92 -8.88 -11.70
CA VAL A 166 -1.30 -7.71 -11.06
C VAL A 166 -2.31 -6.59 -10.85
N SER A 167 -2.43 -6.13 -9.60
CA SER A 167 -3.23 -4.97 -9.21
C SER A 167 -2.49 -4.12 -8.17
N HIS A 168 -1.18 -4.00 -8.33
CA HIS A 168 -0.40 -3.11 -7.48
C HIS A 168 -0.71 -1.65 -7.79
N VAL A 169 -0.64 -0.86 -6.72
CA VAL A 169 -0.92 0.57 -6.69
C VAL A 169 0.24 1.31 -6.00
N ARG A 170 0.40 2.61 -6.27
CA ARG A 170 1.51 3.45 -5.79
C ARG A 170 1.00 4.64 -4.99
N VAL A 171 1.64 4.93 -3.86
CA VAL A 171 1.24 5.98 -2.92
C VAL A 171 1.56 7.40 -3.42
N PRO A 172 2.77 7.73 -3.94
CA PRO A 172 3.05 9.11 -4.37
C PRO A 172 2.09 9.65 -5.45
N PRO A 173 1.72 8.89 -6.50
CA PRO A 173 0.70 9.32 -7.46
C PRO A 173 -0.69 9.51 -6.85
N ALA A 174 -1.04 8.71 -5.83
CA ALA A 174 -2.31 8.89 -5.11
C ALA A 174 -2.33 10.19 -4.30
N ILE A 175 -1.21 10.57 -3.68
CA ILE A 175 -1.06 11.87 -3.02
C ILE A 175 -1.24 13.01 -4.03
N GLU A 176 -0.62 12.92 -5.20
CA GLU A 176 -0.80 13.91 -6.27
C GLU A 176 -2.26 14.03 -6.74
N ALA A 177 -2.94 12.90 -6.94
CA ALA A 177 -4.37 12.88 -7.29
C ALA A 177 -5.23 13.58 -6.23
N ILE A 178 -4.95 13.37 -4.95
CA ILE A 178 -5.64 14.03 -3.84
C ILE A 178 -5.36 15.54 -3.88
N MET A 179 -4.10 15.94 -4.03
CA MET A 179 -3.72 17.36 -4.02
C MET A 179 -4.24 18.16 -5.22
N THR A 180 -4.52 17.48 -6.33
CA THR A 180 -5.10 18.10 -7.54
C THR A 180 -6.63 18.08 -7.55
N ALA A 181 -7.27 17.42 -6.59
CA ALA A 181 -8.72 17.38 -6.50
C ALA A 181 -9.29 18.77 -6.11
N PRO A 182 -10.34 19.29 -6.79
CA PRO A 182 -10.87 20.64 -6.54
C PRO A 182 -11.34 20.90 -5.10
N ALA A 183 -11.75 19.86 -4.39
CA ALA A 183 -12.24 19.92 -3.01
C ALA A 183 -11.19 19.49 -1.97
N CYS A 184 -9.91 19.40 -2.37
CA CYS A 184 -8.85 19.00 -1.45
C CYS A 184 -8.68 20.04 -0.34
N ARG A 185 -8.72 19.55 0.90
CA ARG A 185 -8.47 20.33 2.12
C ARG A 185 -7.26 19.83 2.90
N VAL A 186 -6.54 18.85 2.37
CA VAL A 186 -5.35 18.28 3.03
C VAL A 186 -4.23 19.30 3.01
N GLN A 187 -3.63 19.55 4.17
CA GLN A 187 -2.57 20.52 4.36
C GLN A 187 -1.22 19.87 4.63
N GLY A 188 -1.18 18.60 5.04
CA GLY A 188 0.06 17.84 5.22
C GLY A 188 -0.20 16.33 5.20
N PHE A 189 0.84 15.54 4.97
CA PHE A 189 0.74 14.09 4.89
C PHE A 189 1.60 13.39 5.95
N LEU A 190 1.05 12.33 6.52
CA LEU A 190 1.79 11.30 7.24
C LEU A 190 2.09 10.18 6.24
N ALA A 191 3.32 10.16 5.74
CA ALA A 191 3.74 9.19 4.74
C ALA A 191 3.92 7.79 5.36
N ALA A 192 3.56 6.77 4.57
CA ALA A 192 3.53 5.38 5.00
C ALA A 192 4.93 4.83 5.25
N GLY A 193 5.29 4.58 6.52
CA GLY A 193 6.63 4.16 6.91
C GLY A 193 7.13 2.90 6.19
N HIS A 194 6.28 1.87 6.04
CA HIS A 194 6.69 0.65 5.34
C HIS A 194 6.88 0.88 3.83
N VAL A 195 6.07 1.73 3.18
CA VAL A 195 6.28 2.09 1.77
C VAL A 195 7.62 2.78 1.61
N CYS A 196 7.92 3.75 2.49
CA CYS A 196 9.18 4.46 2.51
C CYS A 196 10.37 3.55 2.87
N SER A 197 10.17 2.48 3.64
CA SER A 197 11.24 1.50 3.91
C SER A 197 11.68 0.72 2.66
N VAL A 198 10.78 0.60 1.67
CA VAL A 198 11.08 -0.03 0.38
C VAL A 198 11.60 0.99 -0.62
N MET A 199 10.82 2.05 -0.87
CA MET A 199 11.09 3.01 -1.95
C MET A 199 11.96 4.19 -1.53
N GLY A 200 12.21 4.35 -0.23
CA GLY A 200 12.86 5.53 0.30
C GLY A 200 11.92 6.73 0.30
N THR A 201 12.51 7.92 0.23
CA THR A 201 11.75 9.18 0.24
C THR A 201 11.90 9.99 -1.04
N ALA A 202 12.57 9.45 -2.06
CA ALA A 202 13.01 10.22 -3.24
C ALA A 202 11.88 10.87 -4.06
N GLU A 203 10.67 10.30 -4.07
CA GLU A 203 9.54 10.85 -4.83
C GLU A 203 8.79 11.97 -4.09
N TYR A 204 8.99 12.12 -2.78
CA TYR A 204 8.23 13.08 -1.97
C TYR A 204 8.72 14.55 -2.05
N PRO A 205 10.01 14.87 -2.22
CA PRO A 205 10.47 16.26 -2.27
C PRO A 205 9.80 17.11 -3.35
N GLU A 206 9.61 16.55 -4.55
CA GLU A 206 8.91 17.24 -5.63
C GLU A 206 7.44 17.50 -5.28
N LEU A 207 6.76 16.52 -4.66
CA LEU A 207 5.39 16.68 -4.18
C LEU A 207 5.28 17.76 -3.11
N ALA A 208 6.22 17.77 -2.16
CA ALA A 208 6.26 18.73 -1.07
C ALA A 208 6.43 20.17 -1.60
N GLU A 209 7.37 20.38 -2.52
CA GLU A 209 7.65 21.67 -3.13
C GLU A 209 6.48 22.16 -4.01
N ARG A 210 5.99 21.29 -4.90
CA ARG A 210 4.96 21.65 -5.89
C ARG A 210 3.63 22.00 -5.23
N PHE A 211 3.23 21.23 -4.20
CA PHE A 211 1.96 21.44 -3.51
C PHE A 211 2.08 22.25 -2.22
N ARG A 212 3.31 22.60 -1.80
CA ARG A 212 3.61 23.34 -0.57
C ARG A 212 2.98 22.72 0.68
N VAL A 213 3.09 21.40 0.79
CA VAL A 213 2.61 20.63 1.94
C VAL A 213 3.75 19.82 2.55
N PRO A 214 3.90 19.76 3.88
CA PRO A 214 4.86 18.88 4.52
C PRO A 214 4.45 17.42 4.36
N LEU A 215 5.44 16.56 4.11
CA LEU A 215 5.27 15.10 4.11
C LEU A 215 6.18 14.50 5.17
N VAL A 216 5.59 13.96 6.23
CA VAL A 216 6.34 13.39 7.35
C VAL A 216 6.21 11.89 7.35
N VAL A 217 7.31 11.17 7.14
CA VAL A 217 7.34 9.71 7.21
C VAL A 217 7.22 9.30 8.67
N THR A 218 6.23 8.45 8.97
CA THR A 218 6.01 7.95 10.33
C THR A 218 5.91 6.42 10.37
N GLY A 219 6.17 5.84 11.54
CA GLY A 219 5.97 4.43 11.84
C GLY A 219 4.50 4.10 12.09
N PHE A 220 4.28 3.15 12.99
CA PHE A 220 2.97 2.57 13.27
C PHE A 220 2.64 2.52 14.76
N GLU A 221 3.64 2.69 15.62
CA GLU A 221 3.42 2.75 17.07
C GLU A 221 2.84 4.12 17.46
N PRO A 222 2.11 4.24 18.58
CA PRO A 222 1.48 5.49 18.97
C PRO A 222 2.45 6.68 19.05
N LEU A 223 3.64 6.48 19.63
CA LEU A 223 4.65 7.53 19.70
C LEU A 223 5.21 7.93 18.33
N ASP A 224 5.31 6.99 17.37
CA ASP A 224 5.74 7.34 16.01
C ASP A 224 4.74 8.29 15.36
N ILE A 225 3.45 7.96 15.48
CA ILE A 225 2.37 8.73 14.86
C ILE A 225 2.28 10.10 15.50
N LEU A 226 2.33 10.19 16.83
CA LEU A 226 2.38 11.47 17.55
C LEU A 226 3.59 12.31 17.15
N GLU A 227 4.77 11.70 17.02
CA GLU A 227 5.97 12.40 16.57
C GLU A 227 5.84 12.90 15.12
N GLY A 228 5.25 12.10 14.24
CA GLY A 228 4.94 12.48 12.86
C GLY A 228 4.00 13.68 12.80
N ILE A 229 2.90 13.64 13.55
CA ILE A 229 1.93 14.74 13.68
C ILE A 229 2.61 15.99 14.21
N ARG A 230 3.38 15.88 15.30
CA ARG A 230 4.09 17.00 15.92
C ARG A 230 5.03 17.71 14.94
N ARG A 231 5.79 16.95 14.15
CA ARG A 231 6.66 17.51 13.11
C ARG A 231 5.88 18.17 12.00
N ALA A 232 4.79 17.55 11.53
CA ALA A 232 3.93 18.12 10.49
C ALA A 232 3.31 19.45 10.94
N VAL A 233 2.71 19.50 12.14
CA VAL A 233 2.12 20.71 12.73
C VAL A 233 3.17 21.81 12.89
N ARG A 234 4.38 21.49 13.36
CA ARG A 234 5.47 22.47 13.46
C ARG A 234 5.86 23.08 12.12
N GLN A 235 5.92 22.27 11.07
CA GLN A 235 6.22 22.77 9.73
C GLN A 235 5.09 23.70 9.25
N LEU A 236 3.83 23.28 9.41
CA LEU A 236 2.66 24.08 9.03
C LEU A 236 2.61 25.44 9.71
N GLU A 237 2.84 25.49 11.03
CA GLU A 237 2.88 26.75 11.80
C GLU A 237 4.01 27.69 11.35
N ARG A 238 5.10 27.13 10.82
CA ARG A 238 6.26 27.88 10.31
C ARG A 238 6.15 28.20 8.81
N GLY A 239 5.13 27.71 8.11
CA GLY A 239 5.02 27.82 6.66
C GLY A 239 6.06 26.99 5.89
N GLU A 240 6.62 25.96 6.52
CA GLU A 240 7.56 25.01 5.93
C GLU A 240 6.82 23.83 5.27
N HIS A 241 7.41 23.27 4.21
CA HIS A 241 6.83 22.17 3.44
C HIS A 241 7.92 21.21 2.95
N ARG A 242 8.68 20.65 3.88
CA ARG A 242 9.75 19.69 3.56
C ARG A 242 9.29 18.26 3.83
N VAL A 243 10.00 17.34 3.19
CA VAL A 243 9.95 15.92 3.57
C VAL A 243 10.76 15.74 4.85
N GLU A 244 10.20 15.09 5.85
CA GLU A 244 10.90 14.80 7.10
C GLU A 244 10.72 13.34 7.50
N ASN A 245 11.81 12.69 7.91
CA ASN A 245 11.79 11.30 8.34
C ASN A 245 11.70 11.21 9.87
N ALA A 246 10.49 10.94 10.39
CA ALA A 246 10.26 10.64 11.80
C ALA A 246 10.43 9.15 12.13
N TYR A 247 10.77 8.32 11.14
CA TYR A 247 10.96 6.87 11.28
C TYR A 247 12.36 6.38 10.83
N PRO A 248 13.46 7.03 11.28
CA PRO A 248 14.81 6.79 10.76
C PRO A 248 15.37 5.39 11.08
N ARG A 249 14.76 4.70 12.06
CA ARG A 249 15.15 3.32 12.43
C ARG A 249 14.79 2.28 11.37
N ALA A 250 13.85 2.58 10.48
CA ALA A 250 13.40 1.68 9.43
C ALA A 250 13.48 2.27 8.03
N VAL A 251 13.46 3.60 7.91
CA VAL A 251 13.44 4.29 6.62
C VAL A 251 14.77 4.98 6.36
N ARG A 252 15.40 4.59 5.26
CA ARG A 252 16.57 5.28 4.68
C ARG A 252 16.10 6.15 3.51
N GLU A 253 16.88 7.17 3.18
CA GLU A 253 16.58 8.05 2.05
C GLU A 253 16.50 7.28 0.72
N ASP A 254 17.42 6.33 0.51
CA ASP A 254 17.51 5.43 -0.65
C ASP A 254 16.58 4.20 -0.57
N GLY A 255 15.81 4.07 0.52
CA GLY A 255 14.95 2.92 0.76
C GLY A 255 15.74 1.61 0.86
N ASN A 256 15.26 0.58 0.16
CA ASN A 256 15.93 -0.69 0.02
C ASN A 256 16.36 -0.88 -1.45
N PRO A 257 17.65 -0.61 -1.80
CA PRO A 257 18.12 -0.70 -3.17
C PRO A 257 17.95 -2.08 -3.83
N ALA A 258 17.98 -3.16 -3.04
CA ALA A 258 17.77 -4.51 -3.59
C ALA A 258 16.30 -4.75 -3.94
N ALA A 259 15.37 -4.24 -3.12
CA ALA A 259 13.95 -4.32 -3.38
C ALA A 259 13.54 -3.46 -4.59
N VAL A 260 14.06 -2.23 -4.67
CA VAL A 260 13.81 -1.32 -5.80
C VAL A 260 14.27 -1.95 -7.12
N ARG A 261 15.51 -2.47 -7.19
CA ARG A 261 15.99 -3.16 -8.41
C ARG A 261 15.13 -4.34 -8.83
N MET A 262 14.63 -5.11 -7.85
CA MET A 262 13.75 -6.26 -8.10
C MET A 262 12.39 -5.80 -8.66
N ILE A 263 11.84 -4.70 -8.13
CA ILE A 263 10.61 -4.09 -8.67
C ILE A 263 10.86 -3.61 -10.10
N GLU A 264 11.92 -2.86 -10.35
CA GLU A 264 12.25 -2.29 -11.67
C GLU A 264 12.54 -3.36 -12.74
N GLU A 265 13.08 -4.51 -12.35
CA GLU A 265 13.30 -5.63 -13.28
C GLU A 265 11.97 -6.26 -13.72
N VAL A 266 11.05 -6.47 -12.78
CA VAL A 266 9.83 -7.28 -13.00
C VAL A 266 8.64 -6.43 -13.41
N PHE A 267 8.56 -5.19 -12.95
CA PHE A 267 7.43 -4.30 -13.12
C PHE A 267 7.80 -3.00 -13.85
N GLU A 268 6.86 -2.51 -14.65
CA GLU A 268 6.90 -1.15 -15.21
C GLU A 268 5.68 -0.35 -14.74
N VAL A 269 5.87 0.96 -14.60
CA VAL A 269 4.84 1.90 -14.17
C VAL A 269 3.76 2.02 -15.25
N THR A 270 2.50 2.06 -14.82
CA THR A 270 1.34 2.23 -15.70
C THR A 270 0.23 3.01 -14.99
N ASP A 271 -0.74 3.47 -15.76
CA ASP A 271 -1.95 4.08 -15.21
C ASP A 271 -2.83 3.01 -14.56
N ARG A 272 -3.53 3.36 -13.49
CA ARG A 272 -4.37 2.41 -12.76
C ARG A 272 -5.64 3.08 -12.27
N ASN A 273 -6.75 2.36 -12.39
CA ASN A 273 -7.99 2.75 -11.75
C ASN A 273 -7.94 2.42 -10.26
N TRP A 274 -8.44 3.33 -9.44
CA TRP A 274 -8.58 3.16 -8.00
C TRP A 274 -10.07 3.15 -7.67
N ARG A 275 -10.54 2.07 -7.05
CA ARG A 275 -11.96 1.95 -6.67
C ARG A 275 -12.37 3.11 -5.77
N GLY A 276 -13.45 3.80 -6.14
CA GLY A 276 -13.94 4.97 -5.41
C GLY A 276 -13.23 6.30 -5.73
N ILE A 277 -12.17 6.29 -6.54
CA ILE A 277 -11.42 7.50 -6.94
C ILE A 277 -11.45 7.68 -8.46
N GLY A 278 -11.19 6.61 -9.23
CA GLY A 278 -11.11 6.65 -10.70
C GLY A 278 -9.68 6.45 -11.22
N PRO A 279 -9.41 6.78 -12.49
CA PRO A 279 -8.09 6.61 -13.09
C PRO A 279 -7.08 7.58 -12.47
N ILE A 280 -5.95 7.05 -12.03
CA ILE A 280 -4.81 7.85 -11.57
C ILE A 280 -3.59 7.52 -12.46
N PRO A 281 -3.02 8.51 -13.16
CA PRO A 281 -1.83 8.30 -13.99
C PRO A 281 -0.65 7.77 -13.19
N LEU A 282 0.15 6.89 -13.80
CA LEU A 282 1.39 6.35 -13.24
C LEU A 282 1.24 5.69 -11.85
N SER A 283 0.03 5.34 -11.45
CA SER A 283 -0.31 4.93 -10.08
C SER A 283 -0.33 3.42 -9.87
N GLY A 284 0.02 2.63 -10.87
CA GLY A 284 0.12 1.18 -10.73
C GLY A 284 1.34 0.61 -11.42
N TRP A 285 1.46 -0.70 -11.28
CA TRP A 285 2.47 -1.49 -11.97
C TRP A 285 1.84 -2.59 -12.80
N ARG A 286 2.51 -2.96 -13.88
CA ARG A 286 2.24 -4.17 -14.66
C ARG A 286 3.56 -4.90 -14.92
N LEU A 287 3.50 -6.17 -15.30
CA LEU A 287 4.71 -6.91 -15.63
C LEU A 287 5.40 -6.30 -16.86
N THR A 288 6.73 -6.27 -16.86
CA THR A 288 7.51 -5.90 -18.05
C THR A 288 7.37 -6.96 -19.14
N GLU A 289 7.71 -6.61 -20.39
CA GLU A 289 7.66 -7.56 -21.50
C GLU A 289 8.48 -8.84 -21.23
N ALA A 290 9.62 -8.70 -20.53
CA ALA A 290 10.48 -9.83 -20.16
C ALA A 290 9.82 -10.84 -19.20
N PHE A 291 8.73 -10.45 -18.53
CA PHE A 291 7.95 -11.30 -17.64
C PHE A 291 6.49 -11.47 -18.10
N ARG A 292 6.15 -11.04 -19.32
CA ARG A 292 4.80 -11.12 -19.88
C ARG A 292 4.21 -12.54 -19.90
N ALA A 293 5.05 -13.56 -20.06
CA ALA A 293 4.63 -14.96 -19.97
C ALA A 293 4.07 -15.37 -18.59
N PHE A 294 4.23 -14.54 -17.55
CA PHE A 294 3.68 -14.74 -16.22
C PHE A 294 2.46 -13.84 -15.95
N ASP A 295 2.02 -13.05 -16.91
CA ASP A 295 0.82 -12.22 -16.78
C ASP A 295 -0.44 -13.08 -16.92
N ALA A 296 -1.27 -13.11 -15.86
CA ALA A 296 -2.51 -13.85 -15.87
C ALA A 296 -3.56 -13.21 -16.81
N GLU A 297 -3.58 -11.88 -16.97
CA GLU A 297 -4.51 -11.24 -17.92
C GLU A 297 -4.22 -11.74 -19.34
N HIS A 298 -2.93 -11.76 -19.70
CA HIS A 298 -2.49 -12.24 -20.99
C HIS A 298 -2.70 -13.75 -21.18
N ARG A 299 -2.38 -14.57 -20.16
CA ARG A 299 -2.50 -16.04 -20.24
C ARG A 299 -3.95 -16.50 -20.38
N PHE A 300 -4.87 -15.85 -19.67
CA PHE A 300 -6.27 -16.27 -19.60
C PHE A 300 -7.17 -15.50 -20.56
N ASP A 301 -6.68 -14.47 -21.25
CA ASP A 301 -7.45 -13.65 -22.19
C ASP A 301 -8.72 -13.06 -21.54
N VAL A 302 -8.54 -12.44 -20.36
CA VAL A 302 -9.61 -11.79 -19.60
C VAL A 302 -9.56 -10.28 -19.80
N THR A 303 -10.72 -9.63 -20.01
CA THR A 303 -10.84 -8.20 -20.33
C THR A 303 -11.52 -7.41 -19.23
#